data_AF-A0A3C0VM73-F1
#
_entry.id   AF-A0A3C0VM73-F1
#
_cell.length_a   1.000
_cell.length_b   1.000
_cell.length_c   1.000
_cell.angle_alpha   90.00
_cell.angle_beta   90.00
_cell.angle_gamma   90.00
#
_symmetry.space_group_name_H-M   'P 1'
#
loop_
_entity.id
_entity.type
_entity.pdbx_description
1 polymer ?
#
loop_
_entity_poly.entity_id
_entity_poly.type
_entity_poly.pdbx_seq_one_letter_code
_entity_poly.pdbx_strand_id
1 'polypeptide(L)'
;DYRYFPDPDLLPLTFSQDFVDEIAASLPELPDDKKARFMSDYGLSAYDAGILVAEAESAAYFEAAATGRDAKTVANMVIGSLFAGLNKAGLNIIDSPVSPENLGALVDLLSDDTISSRIAKDVFEMM
;
A
#
# COMPACT_ATOMS: atom_id res chain seq x y z
N ASP A 1 -25.87 12.65 -32.89
CA ASP A 1 -25.17 11.76 -33.82
C ASP A 1 -23.77 12.30 -34.02
N TYR A 2 -22.75 11.56 -33.59
CA TYR A 2 -21.35 12.02 -33.57
C TYR A 2 -20.58 11.73 -34.87
N ARG A 3 -21.19 11.02 -35.86
CA ARG A 3 -20.62 10.79 -37.20
C ARG A 3 -19.14 10.36 -37.18
N TYR A 4 -18.82 9.30 -36.44
CA TYR A 4 -17.47 8.75 -36.35
C TYR A 4 -16.91 8.34 -37.73
N PHE A 5 -15.65 8.70 -38.01
CA PHE A 5 -14.87 8.25 -39.17
C PHE A 5 -13.37 8.20 -38.81
N PRO A 6 -12.54 7.40 -39.52
CA PRO A 6 -11.10 7.37 -39.30
C PRO A 6 -10.48 8.73 -39.60
N ASP A 7 -9.64 9.22 -38.69
CA ASP A 7 -8.95 10.49 -38.86
C ASP A 7 -8.00 10.41 -40.07
N PRO A 8 -8.21 11.21 -41.14
CA PRO A 8 -7.41 11.15 -42.36
C PRO A 8 -6.00 11.74 -42.17
N ASP A 9 -5.81 12.55 -41.13
CA ASP A 9 -4.52 13.17 -40.82
C ASP A 9 -3.63 12.24 -39.97
N LEU A 10 -4.19 11.17 -39.40
CA LEU A 10 -3.47 10.19 -38.58
C LEU A 10 -3.36 8.84 -39.30
N LEU A 11 -2.13 8.43 -39.57
CA LEU A 11 -1.87 7.06 -40.05
C LEU A 11 -2.26 6.02 -38.97
N PRO A 12 -2.69 4.82 -39.37
CA PRO A 12 -2.95 3.74 -38.41
C PRO A 12 -1.74 3.45 -37.53
N LEU A 13 -1.95 3.46 -36.22
CA LEU A 13 -0.90 3.14 -35.25
C LEU A 13 -0.68 1.63 -35.20
N THR A 14 0.57 1.20 -35.36
CA THR A 14 0.96 -0.21 -35.27
C THR A 14 2.04 -0.36 -34.21
N PHE A 15 1.89 -1.37 -33.33
CA PHE A 15 2.85 -1.69 -32.28
C PHE A 15 3.51 -3.03 -32.60
N SER A 16 4.83 -3.11 -32.43
CA SER A 16 5.55 -4.38 -32.52
C SER A 16 5.31 -5.22 -31.26
N GLN A 17 5.47 -6.55 -31.39
CA GLN A 17 5.41 -7.43 -30.23
C GLN A 17 6.52 -7.09 -29.21
N ASP A 18 7.73 -6.80 -29.68
CA ASP A 18 8.85 -6.40 -28.82
C ASP A 18 8.51 -5.19 -27.93
N PHE A 19 7.78 -4.21 -28.46
CA PHE A 19 7.33 -3.04 -27.69
C PHE A 19 6.32 -3.42 -26.60
N VAL A 20 5.41 -4.34 -26.91
CA VAL A 20 4.43 -4.86 -25.94
C VAL A 20 5.13 -5.64 -24.84
N ASP A 21 6.10 -6.48 -25.21
CA ASP A 21 6.86 -7.32 -24.27
C ASP A 21 7.72 -6.47 -23.33
N GLU A 22 8.32 -5.38 -23.82
CA GLU A 22 9.07 -4.42 -23.01
C GLU A 22 8.17 -3.73 -21.96
N ILE A 23 6.98 -3.29 -22.37
CA ILE A 23 6.00 -2.70 -21.44
C ILE A 23 5.59 -3.75 -20.40
N ALA A 24 5.25 -4.96 -20.84
CA ALA A 24 4.83 -6.04 -19.94
C ALA A 24 5.92 -6.37 -18.91
N ALA A 25 7.20 -6.37 -19.31
CA ALA A 25 8.32 -6.61 -18.41
C ALA A 25 8.58 -5.45 -17.42
N SER A 26 8.14 -4.23 -17.76
CA SER A 26 8.26 -3.06 -16.88
C SER A 26 7.09 -2.86 -15.92
N LEU A 27 6.00 -3.64 -16.08
CA LEU A 27 4.84 -3.53 -15.20
C LEU A 27 5.23 -3.92 -13.77
N PRO A 28 4.88 -3.10 -12.76
CA PRO A 28 5.03 -3.50 -11.37
C PRO A 28 4.04 -4.64 -11.05
N GLU A 29 4.23 -5.25 -9.87
CA GLU A 29 3.25 -6.21 -9.34
C GLU A 29 1.85 -5.59 -9.33
N LEU A 30 0.89 -6.26 -9.98
CA LEU A 30 -0.47 -5.77 -10.09
C LEU A 30 -1.20 -5.85 -8.73
N PRO A 31 -2.22 -5.01 -8.48
CA PRO A 31 -2.92 -4.99 -7.19
C PRO A 31 -3.52 -6.33 -6.79
N ASP A 32 -4.08 -7.09 -7.74
CA ASP A 32 -4.69 -8.40 -7.47
C ASP A 32 -3.63 -9.45 -7.07
N ASP A 33 -2.49 -9.46 -7.76
CA ASP A 33 -1.37 -10.34 -7.44
C ASP A 33 -0.77 -9.98 -6.08
N LYS A 34 -0.57 -8.68 -5.83
CA LYS A 34 -0.09 -8.18 -4.54
C LYS A 34 -1.06 -8.52 -3.40
N LYS A 35 -2.37 -8.41 -3.63
CA LYS A 35 -3.39 -8.80 -2.65
C LYS A 35 -3.27 -10.28 -2.30
N ALA A 36 -3.16 -11.13 -3.33
CA ALA A 36 -3.00 -12.58 -3.14
C ALA A 36 -1.73 -12.88 -2.35
N ARG A 37 -0.61 -12.21 -2.66
CA ARG A 37 0.65 -12.32 -1.91
C ARG A 37 0.51 -11.86 -0.47
N PHE A 38 -0.16 -10.74 -0.21
CA PHE A 38 -0.39 -10.27 1.16
C PHE A 38 -1.22 -11.27 1.99
N MET A 39 -2.16 -11.97 1.35
CA MET A 39 -2.91 -13.03 2.01
C MET A 39 -2.05 -14.28 2.26
N SER A 40 -1.20 -14.69 1.31
CA SER A 40 -0.37 -15.89 1.46
C SER A 40 0.82 -15.69 2.40
N ASP A 41 1.57 -14.60 2.21
CA ASP A 41 2.88 -14.41 2.81
C ASP A 41 2.78 -13.73 4.18
N TYR A 42 1.84 -12.79 4.32
CA TYR A 42 1.58 -12.07 5.56
C TYR A 42 0.37 -12.60 6.34
N GLY A 43 -0.37 -13.57 5.77
CA GLY A 43 -1.54 -14.16 6.41
C GLY A 43 -2.68 -13.18 6.63
N LEU A 44 -2.75 -12.10 5.86
CA LEU A 44 -3.78 -11.07 6.02
C LEU A 44 -5.14 -11.56 5.52
N SER A 45 -6.21 -10.99 6.07
CA SER A 45 -7.55 -11.23 5.54
C SER A 45 -7.69 -10.59 4.15
N ALA A 46 -8.61 -11.11 3.33
CA ALA A 46 -8.90 -10.52 2.02
C ALA A 46 -9.40 -9.06 2.13
N TYR A 47 -9.96 -8.69 3.28
CA TYR A 47 -10.40 -7.33 3.58
C TYR A 47 -9.18 -6.43 3.85
N ASP A 48 -8.32 -6.79 4.80
CA ASP A 48 -7.15 -5.98 5.17
C ASP A 48 -6.17 -5.86 4.00
N ALA A 49 -5.90 -6.97 3.31
CA ALA A 49 -5.07 -6.95 2.10
C ALA A 49 -5.68 -6.03 1.03
N GLY A 50 -7.01 -6.05 0.86
CA GLY A 50 -7.71 -5.18 -0.09
C GLY A 50 -7.59 -3.70 0.25
N ILE A 51 -7.58 -3.33 1.54
CA ILE A 51 -7.35 -1.94 1.96
C ILE A 51 -5.91 -1.52 1.65
N LEU A 52 -4.93 -2.34 2.02
CA LEU A 52 -3.51 -1.99 1.89
C LEU A 52 -3.04 -1.86 0.44
N VAL A 53 -3.62 -2.63 -0.48
CA VAL A 53 -3.29 -2.58 -1.92
C VAL A 53 -4.15 -1.61 -2.72
N ALA A 54 -5.05 -0.86 -2.08
CA ALA A 54 -5.91 0.10 -2.76
C ALA A 54 -5.09 1.22 -3.44
N GLU A 55 -3.96 1.59 -2.86
CA GLU A 55 -2.99 2.53 -3.40
C GLU A 55 -1.58 1.92 -3.35
N ALA A 56 -0.76 2.20 -4.37
CA ALA A 56 0.58 1.61 -4.49
C ALA A 56 1.50 2.04 -3.33
N GLU A 57 1.36 3.30 -2.92
CA GLU A 57 2.10 3.94 -1.85
C GLU A 57 1.73 3.35 -0.49
N SER A 58 0.45 3.03 -0.28
CA SER A 58 -0.02 2.36 0.93
C SER A 58 0.54 0.95 1.07
N ALA A 59 0.58 0.21 -0.04
CA ALA A 59 1.18 -1.11 -0.07
C ALA A 59 2.69 -1.05 0.23
N ALA A 60 3.40 -0.11 -0.42
CA ALA A 60 4.84 0.08 -0.20
C ALA A 60 5.16 0.48 1.25
N TYR A 61 4.37 1.37 1.84
CA TYR A 61 4.50 1.76 3.25
C TYR A 61 4.36 0.54 4.17
N PHE A 62 3.32 -0.26 3.96
CA PHE A 62 3.06 -1.45 4.76
C PHE A 62 4.21 -2.47 4.64
N GLU A 63 4.70 -2.76 3.44
CA GLU A 63 5.81 -3.71 3.25
C GLU A 63 7.08 -3.25 3.96
N ALA A 64 7.40 -1.96 3.89
CA ALA A 64 8.52 -1.36 4.60
C ALA A 64 8.36 -1.49 6.12
N ALA A 65 7.18 -1.16 6.66
CA ALA A 65 6.89 -1.28 8.09
C ALA A 65 6.90 -2.74 8.58
N ALA A 66 6.40 -3.68 7.77
CA ALA A 66 6.28 -5.10 8.09
C ALA A 66 7.59 -5.90 8.01
N THR A 67 8.66 -5.30 7.45
CA THR A 67 9.94 -5.99 7.27
C THR A 67 10.50 -6.48 8.61
N GLY A 68 10.56 -7.80 8.80
CA GLY A 68 11.07 -8.45 10.00
C GLY A 68 10.12 -8.47 11.21
N ARG A 69 8.83 -8.15 11.01
CA ARG A 69 7.84 -7.95 12.09
C ARG A 69 6.58 -8.78 11.87
N ASP A 70 5.72 -8.83 12.88
CA ASP A 70 4.38 -9.42 12.72
C ASP A 70 3.51 -8.56 11.80
N ALA A 71 3.39 -9.01 10.55
CA ALA A 71 2.68 -8.29 9.51
C ALA A 71 1.20 -8.05 9.83
N LYS A 72 0.56 -8.91 10.64
CA LYS A 72 -0.82 -8.70 11.08
C LYS A 72 -0.93 -7.51 12.03
N THR A 73 -0.05 -7.42 13.01
CA THR A 73 -0.02 -6.30 13.94
C THR A 73 0.31 -4.99 13.21
N VAL A 74 1.25 -5.03 12.26
CA VAL A 74 1.55 -3.86 11.40
C VAL A 74 0.34 -3.45 10.57
N ALA A 75 -0.33 -4.39 9.90
CA ALA A 75 -1.54 -4.10 9.11
C ALA A 75 -2.63 -3.46 9.98
N ASN A 76 -2.86 -3.97 11.18
CA ASN A 76 -3.82 -3.40 12.13
C ASN A 76 -3.48 -1.97 12.54
N MET A 77 -2.20 -1.66 12.75
CA MET A 77 -1.76 -0.30 13.10
C MET A 77 -1.86 0.66 11.91
N VAL A 78 -1.49 0.21 10.72
CA VAL A 78 -1.62 1.00 9.48
C VAL A 78 -3.10 1.32 9.22
N ILE A 79 -3.97 0.30 9.23
CA ILE A 79 -5.39 0.47 8.92
C ILE A 79 -6.12 1.25 10.01
N GLY A 80 -5.87 0.91 11.29
CA GLY A 80 -6.63 1.44 12.41
C GLY A 80 -6.15 2.80 12.93
N SER A 81 -4.84 3.05 12.92
CA SER A 81 -4.25 4.27 13.48
C SER A 81 -3.74 5.21 12.41
N LEU A 82 -2.89 4.73 11.49
CA LEU A 82 -2.26 5.59 10.49
C LEU A 82 -3.28 6.18 9.53
N PHE A 83 -4.10 5.37 8.86
CA PHE A 83 -5.10 5.89 7.92
C PHE A 83 -6.13 6.79 8.62
N ALA A 84 -6.52 6.47 9.85
CA ALA A 84 -7.42 7.32 10.63
C ALA A 84 -6.79 8.69 10.95
N GLY A 85 -5.51 8.70 11.36
CA GLY A 85 -4.76 9.92 11.65
C GLY A 85 -4.55 10.78 10.40
N LEU A 86 -4.12 10.17 9.30
CA LEU A 86 -3.91 10.85 8.01
C LEU A 86 -5.21 11.46 7.47
N ASN A 87 -6.31 10.72 7.51
CA ASN A 87 -7.63 11.22 7.10
C ASN A 87 -8.04 12.44 7.93
N LYS A 88 -7.88 12.38 9.27
CA LYS A 88 -8.18 13.51 10.16
C LYS A 88 -7.31 14.74 9.87
N ALA A 89 -6.06 14.53 9.46
CA ALA A 89 -5.12 15.60 9.08
C ALA A 89 -5.30 16.08 7.63
N GLY A 90 -6.10 15.38 6.81
CA GLY A 90 -6.24 15.65 5.38
C GLY A 90 -4.96 15.36 4.58
N LEU A 91 -4.15 14.40 5.04
CA LEU A 91 -2.87 14.01 4.44
C LEU A 91 -2.99 12.67 3.72
N ASN A 92 -2.12 12.45 2.73
CA ASN A 92 -1.91 11.15 2.12
C ASN A 92 -0.78 10.41 2.82
N ILE A 93 -0.63 9.10 2.56
CA ILE A 93 0.43 8.29 3.18
C ILE A 93 1.84 8.73 2.82
N ILE A 94 2.03 9.35 1.64
CA ILE A 94 3.29 9.94 1.21
C ILE A 94 3.70 11.18 2.03
N ASP A 95 2.70 11.88 2.58
CA ASP A 95 2.88 13.10 3.39
C ASP A 95 2.84 12.76 4.89
N SER A 96 2.89 11.48 5.24
CA SER A 96 2.79 11.02 6.61
C SER A 96 3.98 11.54 7.44
N PRO A 97 3.74 12.15 8.61
CA PRO A 97 4.80 12.49 9.56
C PRO A 97 5.41 11.22 10.20
N VAL A 98 4.67 10.11 10.17
CA VAL A 98 5.10 8.81 10.70
C VAL A 98 5.70 7.98 9.57
N SER A 99 7.01 7.76 9.62
CA SER A 99 7.69 6.88 8.67
C SER A 99 7.38 5.39 8.92
N PRO A 100 7.50 4.52 7.90
CA PRO A 100 7.30 3.08 8.05
C PRO A 100 8.19 2.46 9.14
N GLU A 101 9.43 2.94 9.27
CA GLU A 101 10.40 2.45 10.25
C GLU A 101 9.96 2.80 11.68
N ASN A 102 9.45 4.00 11.89
CA ASN A 102 8.97 4.44 13.20
C ASN A 102 7.71 3.69 13.62
N LEU A 103 6.78 3.44 12.68
CA LEU A 103 5.60 2.61 12.95
C LEU A 103 6.01 1.16 13.23
N GLY A 104 6.98 0.62 12.48
CA GLY A 104 7.55 -0.70 12.76
C GLY A 104 8.17 -0.79 14.15
N ALA A 105 8.98 0.19 14.55
CA ALA A 105 9.56 0.25 15.89
C ALA A 105 8.50 0.31 17.00
N LEU A 106 7.39 1.01 16.76
CA LEU A 106 6.25 1.03 17.68
C LEU A 106 5.58 -0.34 17.80
N VAL A 107 5.49 -1.09 16.70
CA VAL A 107 5.01 -2.48 16.70
C VAL A 107 5.97 -3.42 17.43
N ASP A 108 7.27 -3.19 17.35
CA ASP A 108 8.27 -3.98 18.08
C ASP A 108 8.05 -3.87 19.60
N LEU A 109 7.85 -2.64 20.11
CA LEU A 109 7.55 -2.37 21.52
C LEU A 109 6.20 -2.95 21.98
N LEU A 110 5.25 -3.10 21.06
CA LEU A 110 3.97 -3.74 21.35
C LEU A 110 4.13 -5.26 21.39
N SER A 111 4.99 -5.81 20.53
CA SER A 111 5.20 -7.25 20.37
C SER A 111 6.05 -7.87 21.48
N ASP A 112 6.91 -7.06 22.12
CA ASP A 112 7.72 -7.48 23.27
C ASP A 112 7.06 -7.16 24.64
N ASP A 113 5.78 -6.78 24.63
CA ASP A 113 4.98 -6.37 25.80
C ASP A 113 5.55 -5.17 26.59
N THR A 114 6.50 -4.42 26.03
CA THR A 114 7.03 -3.19 26.66
C THR A 114 5.94 -2.13 26.81
N ILE A 115 5.04 -2.02 25.83
CA ILE A 115 3.88 -1.14 25.88
C ILE A 115 2.58 -1.89 25.61
N SER A 116 1.51 -1.49 26.31
CA SER A 116 0.16 -1.97 25.98
C SER A 116 -0.36 -1.32 24.70
N SER A 117 -1.33 -1.93 24.03
CA SER A 117 -2.00 -1.35 22.85
C SER A 117 -2.60 0.04 23.11
N ARG A 118 -2.98 0.33 24.36
CA ARG A 118 -3.46 1.67 24.76
C ARG A 118 -2.32 2.69 24.70
N ILE A 119 -1.16 2.35 25.26
CA ILE A 119 0.03 3.23 25.25
C ILE A 119 0.55 3.39 23.82
N ALA A 120 0.51 2.33 22.99
CA ALA A 120 0.91 2.42 21.59
C ALA A 120 0.08 3.47 20.82
N LYS A 121 -1.23 3.57 21.08
CA LYS A 121 -2.08 4.62 20.51
C LYS A 121 -1.69 6.00 21.01
N ASP A 122 -1.48 6.16 22.33
CA ASP A 122 -1.05 7.44 22.90
C ASP A 122 0.29 7.89 22.29
N VAL A 123 1.24 6.97 22.11
CA VAL A 123 2.54 7.26 21.47
C VAL A 123 2.37 7.63 20.00
N PHE A 124 1.54 6.88 19.25
CA PHE A 124 1.26 7.18 17.86
C PHE A 124 0.67 8.59 17.67
N GLU A 125 -0.22 9.03 18.56
CA GLU A 125 -0.80 10.39 18.50
C GLU A 125 0.21 11.51 18.76
N MET A 126 1.37 11.20 19.36
CA MET A 126 2.45 12.16 19.60
C MET A 126 3.48 12.23 18.46
N MET A 127 3.38 11.34 17.46
CA MET A 127 4.27 11.27 16.29
C MET A 127 3.73 12.10 15.14
#